data_AF-A0A969JXI7-F1
#
_entry.id   AF-A0A969JXI7-F1
#
_cell.length_a   1.000
_cell.length_b   1.000
_cell.length_c   1.000
_cell.angle_alpha   90.00
_cell.angle_beta   90.00
_cell.angle_gamma   90.00
#
_symmetry.space_group_name_H-M   'P 1'
#
loop_
_entity.id
_entity.type
_entity.pdbx_description
1 polymer ?
#
loop_
_entity_poly.entity_id
_entity_poly.type
_entity_poly.pdbx_seq_one_letter_code
_entity_poly.pdbx_strand_id
1 'polypeptide(L)'
;AVPQPANIVPSPLVTVAFSGETVSDSRLADVDGDGQPDLAVGRWPVDSVAEVESLVDRTLAYEAGTAVPTTLYATDASEGQFASMAERLWQRSGVPQTAVSHLNGTTADEVTAAWNEGAWLTTYIGHGSLALWGKDNLFNLDAVADLQSEQPPIVIQLTCLTGLFAQPGIESLAEVMLQSKHGPVLTVAATSLTLSDHQEPFATALLQNLNDPTVERMGDAFQQAKLSLDISNDGLREISDTFALLGDPSALIVRPHEEGD
;
A
#
# COMPACT_ATOMS: atom_id res chain seq x y z
N ALA A 1 -28.63 -15.71 1.18
CA ALA A 1 -27.20 -15.92 1.47
C ALA A 1 -26.44 -15.15 0.40
N VAL A 2 -25.52 -14.28 0.78
CA VAL A 2 -24.57 -13.71 -0.17
C VAL A 2 -23.76 -14.89 -0.72
N PRO A 3 -23.62 -15.07 -2.05
CA PRO A 3 -22.79 -16.12 -2.61
C PRO A 3 -21.38 -16.02 -2.02
N GLN A 4 -20.79 -17.14 -1.64
CA GLN A 4 -19.38 -17.14 -1.29
C GLN A 4 -18.60 -16.82 -2.57
N PRO A 5 -17.76 -15.78 -2.60
CA PRO A 5 -16.95 -15.49 -3.78
C PRO A 5 -16.06 -16.69 -4.09
N ALA A 6 -15.89 -16.99 -5.38
CA ALA A 6 -15.05 -18.10 -5.79
C ALA A 6 -13.58 -17.75 -5.54
N ASN A 7 -12.86 -18.60 -4.80
CA ASN A 7 -11.41 -18.45 -4.66
C ASN A 7 -10.71 -19.00 -5.92
N ILE A 8 -10.47 -18.12 -6.90
CA ILE A 8 -9.90 -18.48 -8.21
C ILE A 8 -8.37 -18.65 -8.14
N VAL A 9 -7.70 -17.79 -7.36
CA VAL A 9 -6.24 -17.82 -7.15
C VAL A 9 -5.95 -17.83 -5.64
N PRO A 10 -5.84 -19.03 -5.02
CA PRO A 10 -5.57 -19.14 -3.59
C PRO A 10 -4.17 -18.64 -3.25
N SER A 11 -4.04 -18.02 -2.09
CA SER A 11 -2.76 -17.56 -1.55
C SER A 11 -2.21 -18.58 -0.53
N PRO A 12 -0.90 -18.87 -0.54
CA PRO A 12 -0.26 -19.68 0.50
C PRO A 12 -0.45 -19.09 1.90
N LEU A 13 -0.51 -19.96 2.90
CA LEU A 13 -0.51 -19.55 4.30
C LEU A 13 0.93 -19.53 4.84
N VAL A 14 1.25 -18.50 5.61
CA VAL A 14 2.51 -18.34 6.33
C VAL A 14 2.24 -18.16 7.82
N THR A 15 3.13 -18.67 8.66
CA THR A 15 3.05 -18.47 10.11
C THR A 15 3.47 -17.06 10.48
N VAL A 16 2.71 -16.41 11.36
CA VAL A 16 2.97 -15.05 11.86
C VAL A 16 2.89 -15.01 13.38
N ALA A 17 3.65 -14.10 13.99
CA ALA A 17 3.86 -14.08 15.44
C ALA A 17 2.58 -13.82 16.26
N PHE A 18 1.69 -12.95 15.76
CA PHE A 18 0.55 -12.45 16.55
C PHE A 18 -0.79 -13.11 16.23
N SER A 19 -0.98 -13.58 14.99
CA SER A 19 -2.26 -14.11 14.49
C SER A 19 -2.21 -15.62 14.17
N GLY A 20 -1.06 -16.26 14.35
CA GLY A 20 -0.86 -17.68 14.02
C GLY A 20 -0.53 -17.87 12.55
N GLU A 21 -1.46 -17.59 11.64
CA GLU A 21 -1.25 -17.69 10.19
C GLU A 21 -1.94 -16.54 9.45
N THR A 22 -1.42 -16.20 8.26
CA THR A 22 -2.09 -15.31 7.30
C THR A 22 -1.77 -15.73 5.85
N VAL A 23 -2.43 -15.09 4.89
CA VAL A 23 -2.15 -15.25 3.46
C VAL A 23 -0.92 -14.45 3.01
N SER A 24 -0.15 -15.01 2.08
CA SER A 24 1.06 -14.39 1.52
C SER A 24 1.21 -14.69 0.03
N ASP A 25 0.94 -13.69 -0.81
CA ASP A 25 1.24 -13.80 -2.24
C ASP A 25 2.74 -13.76 -2.54
N SER A 26 3.57 -13.27 -1.61
CA SER A 26 5.03 -13.33 -1.71
C SER A 26 5.52 -14.76 -1.94
N ARG A 27 4.84 -15.74 -1.32
CA ARG A 27 5.14 -17.16 -1.47
C ARG A 27 4.71 -17.77 -2.79
N LEU A 28 3.88 -17.09 -3.58
CA LEU A 28 3.64 -17.47 -4.97
C LEU A 28 4.83 -17.12 -5.87
N ALA A 29 5.65 -16.16 -5.45
CA ALA A 29 6.80 -15.64 -6.19
C ALA A 29 8.15 -16.23 -5.76
N ASP A 30 8.19 -17.00 -4.68
CA ASP A 30 9.35 -17.75 -4.17
C ASP A 30 9.45 -19.07 -4.94
N VAL A 31 10.14 -19.07 -6.09
CA VAL A 31 10.19 -20.22 -7.00
C VAL A 31 11.31 -21.19 -6.67
N ASP A 32 12.34 -20.75 -5.94
CA ASP A 32 13.48 -21.57 -5.53
C ASP A 32 13.41 -22.06 -4.06
N GLY A 33 12.50 -21.50 -3.26
CA GLY A 33 12.25 -21.91 -1.88
C GLY A 33 13.21 -21.30 -0.86
N ASP A 34 13.94 -20.23 -1.20
CA ASP A 34 14.85 -19.55 -0.28
C ASP A 34 14.14 -18.61 0.73
N GLY A 35 12.86 -18.34 0.48
CA GLY A 35 12.02 -17.48 1.30
C GLY A 35 11.93 -16.02 0.86
N GLN A 36 12.44 -15.70 -0.33
CA GLN A 36 12.36 -14.38 -0.95
C GLN A 36 11.59 -14.46 -2.27
N PRO A 37 10.93 -13.37 -2.70
CA PRO A 37 10.23 -13.37 -3.98
C PRO A 37 11.20 -13.21 -5.16
N ASP A 38 11.28 -14.21 -6.03
CA ASP A 38 12.04 -14.19 -7.29
C ASP A 38 11.34 -13.37 -8.40
N LEU A 39 10.04 -13.18 -8.27
CA LEU A 39 9.21 -12.40 -9.19
C LEU A 39 8.47 -11.28 -8.47
N ALA A 40 8.25 -10.18 -9.17
CA ALA A 40 7.26 -9.21 -8.74
C ALA A 40 5.85 -9.82 -8.83
N VAL A 41 5.10 -9.73 -7.73
CA VAL A 41 3.73 -10.25 -7.63
C VAL A 41 2.79 -9.16 -7.13
N GLY A 42 1.61 -9.09 -7.74
CA GLY A 42 0.52 -8.21 -7.34
C GLY A 42 -0.81 -8.91 -7.51
N ARG A 43 -1.83 -8.42 -6.80
CA ARG A 43 -3.18 -8.99 -6.81
C ARG A 43 -4.23 -7.92 -7.12
N TRP A 44 -5.17 -8.27 -7.99
CA TRP A 44 -6.48 -7.62 -8.06
C TRP A 44 -7.52 -8.49 -7.35
N PRO A 45 -7.87 -8.19 -6.09
CA PRO A 45 -8.86 -8.93 -5.31
C PRO A 45 -10.27 -8.48 -5.71
N VAL A 46 -10.75 -8.99 -6.85
CA VAL A 46 -12.05 -8.62 -7.44
C VAL A 46 -12.82 -9.88 -7.83
N ASP A 47 -14.15 -9.79 -7.89
CA ASP A 47 -15.02 -10.94 -8.14
C ASP A 47 -15.83 -10.84 -9.44
N SER A 48 -15.67 -9.73 -10.18
CA SER A 48 -16.37 -9.48 -11.44
C SER A 48 -15.46 -8.98 -12.57
N VAL A 49 -15.90 -9.22 -13.81
CA VAL A 49 -15.20 -8.70 -15.01
C VAL A 49 -15.20 -7.18 -15.05
N ALA A 50 -16.29 -6.53 -14.62
CA ALA A 50 -16.40 -5.08 -14.63
C ALA A 50 -15.39 -4.41 -13.70
N GLU A 51 -15.07 -5.02 -12.55
CA GLU A 51 -14.03 -4.53 -11.65
C GLU A 51 -12.64 -4.70 -12.26
N VAL A 52 -12.37 -5.81 -12.95
CA VAL A 52 -11.11 -5.98 -13.69
C VAL A 52 -10.97 -4.91 -14.77
N GLU A 53 -12.02 -4.68 -15.58
CA GLU A 53 -12.03 -3.63 -16.61
C GLU A 53 -11.79 -2.24 -16.01
N SER A 54 -12.43 -1.92 -14.88
CA SER A 54 -12.23 -0.66 -14.15
C SER A 54 -10.78 -0.47 -13.68
N LEU A 55 -10.14 -1.53 -13.18
CA LEU A 55 -8.73 -1.47 -12.75
C LEU A 55 -7.77 -1.32 -13.93
N VAL A 56 -8.00 -2.04 -15.03
CA VAL A 56 -7.23 -1.90 -16.27
C VAL A 56 -7.33 -0.47 -16.79
N ASP A 57 -8.55 0.06 -16.93
CA ASP A 57 -8.77 1.42 -17.44
C ASP A 57 -8.10 2.47 -16.54
N ARG A 58 -8.16 2.30 -15.21
CA ARG A 58 -7.49 3.20 -14.26
C ARG A 58 -5.98 3.13 -14.37
N THR A 59 -5.39 1.93 -14.47
CA THR A 59 -3.94 1.78 -14.65
C THR A 59 -3.48 2.43 -15.95
N LEU A 60 -4.18 2.21 -17.06
CA LEU A 60 -3.84 2.84 -18.35
C LEU A 60 -3.99 4.37 -18.32
N ALA A 61 -5.04 4.89 -17.67
CA ALA A 61 -5.24 6.33 -17.51
C ALA A 61 -4.16 6.96 -16.62
N TYR A 62 -3.77 6.27 -15.55
CA TYR A 62 -2.67 6.66 -14.67
C TYR A 62 -1.35 6.74 -15.44
N GLU A 63 -0.97 5.69 -16.17
CA GLU A 63 0.29 5.62 -16.93
C GLU A 63 0.38 6.69 -18.05
N ALA A 64 -0.75 7.05 -18.64
CA ALA A 64 -0.84 8.11 -19.65
C ALA A 64 -0.94 9.54 -19.04
N GLY A 65 -1.13 9.62 -17.72
CA GLY A 65 -1.39 10.86 -17.00
C GLY A 65 -0.13 11.62 -16.58
N THR A 66 -0.33 12.60 -15.71
CA THR A 66 0.76 13.34 -15.04
C THR A 66 0.52 13.28 -13.54
N ALA A 67 1.57 13.05 -12.79
CA ALA A 67 1.51 12.97 -11.33
C ALA A 67 1.34 14.37 -10.70
N VAL A 68 0.50 14.45 -9.67
CA VAL A 68 0.47 15.62 -8.78
C VAL A 68 1.79 15.66 -7.99
N PRO A 69 2.53 16.79 -7.96
CA PRO A 69 3.78 16.91 -7.22
C PRO A 69 3.55 17.07 -5.70
N THR A 70 2.70 16.23 -5.13
CA THR A 70 2.37 16.20 -3.70
C THR A 70 2.47 14.78 -3.18
N THR A 71 3.20 14.63 -2.08
CA THR A 71 3.31 13.41 -1.28
C THR A 71 2.60 13.65 0.03
N LEU A 72 1.63 12.81 0.37
CA LEU A 72 0.87 12.89 1.60
C LEU A 72 1.40 11.88 2.62
N TYR A 73 1.73 12.34 3.83
CA TYR A 73 1.96 11.48 4.99
C TYR A 73 0.85 11.69 6.02
N ALA A 74 0.03 10.67 6.25
CA ALA A 74 -0.99 10.65 7.30
C ALA A 74 -0.51 9.78 8.47
N THR A 75 -0.58 10.29 9.70
CA THR A 75 -0.13 9.57 10.89
C THR A 75 -1.18 9.54 11.99
N ASP A 76 -1.30 8.39 12.65
CA ASP A 76 -2.03 8.26 13.91
C ASP A 76 -1.30 9.04 15.02
N ALA A 77 -1.99 9.97 15.70
CA ALA A 77 -1.39 10.77 16.76
C ALA A 77 -1.43 10.12 18.15
N SER A 78 -2.02 8.93 18.29
CA SER A 78 -2.07 8.23 19.58
C SER A 78 -0.69 7.84 20.10
N GLU A 79 0.31 7.69 19.21
CA GLU A 79 1.69 7.38 19.58
C GLU A 79 2.69 8.22 18.75
N GLY A 80 3.52 9.02 19.42
CA GLY A 80 4.45 9.96 18.76
C GLY A 80 5.52 9.30 17.88
N GLN A 81 5.71 7.99 17.99
CA GLN A 81 6.62 7.22 17.14
C GLN A 81 6.18 7.20 15.68
N PHE A 82 4.87 7.28 15.37
CA PHE A 82 4.36 7.26 14.01
C PHE A 82 4.72 8.53 13.25
N ALA A 83 4.49 9.70 13.86
CA ALA A 83 4.95 10.98 13.31
C ALA A 83 6.48 11.02 13.17
N SER A 84 7.21 10.48 14.15
CA SER A 84 8.67 10.40 14.09
C SER A 84 9.17 9.47 12.96
N MET A 85 8.46 8.39 12.67
CA MET A 85 8.75 7.48 11.56
C MET A 85 8.44 8.12 10.22
N ALA A 86 7.30 8.81 10.09
CA ALA A 86 6.95 9.56 8.87
C ALA A 86 8.03 10.57 8.50
N GLU A 87 8.52 11.32 9.49
CA GLU A 87 9.62 12.28 9.31
C GLU A 87 10.90 11.59 8.79
N ARG A 88 11.31 10.46 9.39
CA ARG A 88 12.50 9.72 8.94
C ARG A 88 12.33 9.16 7.53
N LEU A 89 11.14 8.64 7.20
CA LEU A 89 10.84 8.10 5.88
C LEU A 89 10.86 9.19 4.81
N TRP A 90 10.24 10.35 5.08
CA TRP A 90 10.29 11.50 4.19
C TRP A 90 11.74 11.98 3.97
N GLN A 91 12.52 12.16 5.03
CA GLN A 91 13.91 12.60 4.91
C GLN A 91 14.79 11.62 4.09
N ARG A 92 14.43 10.33 4.07
CA ARG A 92 15.18 9.28 3.35
C ARG A 92 14.66 9.02 1.93
N SER A 93 13.45 9.45 1.59
CA SER A 93 12.84 9.22 0.27
C SER A 93 13.43 10.13 -0.82
N GLY A 94 13.97 11.29 -0.43
CA GLY A 94 14.48 12.29 -1.36
C GLY A 94 13.39 13.21 -1.93
N VAL A 95 12.16 13.15 -1.40
CA VAL A 95 11.06 14.05 -1.78
C VAL A 95 11.32 15.47 -1.24
N PRO A 96 11.22 16.53 -2.07
CA PRO A 96 11.40 17.90 -1.61
C PRO A 96 10.41 18.34 -0.52
N GLN A 97 10.84 19.20 0.40
CA GLN A 97 9.97 19.72 1.48
C GLN A 97 8.76 20.50 0.95
N THR A 98 8.87 21.14 -0.21
CA THR A 98 7.76 21.88 -0.83
C THR A 98 6.70 20.97 -1.44
N ALA A 99 7.00 19.67 -1.59
CA ALA A 99 6.15 18.67 -2.22
C ALA A 99 5.56 17.69 -1.19
N VAL A 100 5.68 17.95 0.11
CA VAL A 100 5.18 17.06 1.18
C VAL A 100 4.10 17.74 2.03
N SER A 101 3.02 17.00 2.30
CA SER A 101 1.96 17.37 3.24
C SER A 101 1.93 16.34 4.39
N HIS A 102 1.97 16.83 5.63
CA HIS A 102 1.91 15.98 6.82
C HIS A 102 0.61 16.23 7.58
N LEU A 103 -0.19 15.17 7.76
CA LEU A 103 -1.40 15.16 8.58
C LEU A 103 -1.17 14.25 9.78
N ASN A 104 -1.19 14.79 11.00
CA ASN A 104 -0.96 14.02 12.23
C ASN A 104 -2.16 14.14 13.17
N GLY A 105 -2.83 13.02 13.46
CA GLY A 105 -4.02 13.01 14.34
C GLY A 105 -5.22 13.72 13.74
N THR A 106 -5.36 13.60 12.44
CA THR A 106 -6.37 14.28 11.62
C THR A 106 -7.70 13.53 11.64
N THR A 107 -8.75 14.14 11.07
CA THR A 107 -10.06 13.50 10.89
C THR A 107 -10.17 12.82 9.52
N ALA A 108 -11.15 11.93 9.35
CA ALA A 108 -11.46 11.34 8.05
C ALA A 108 -11.75 12.39 6.97
N ASP A 109 -12.48 13.46 7.31
CA ASP A 109 -12.79 14.53 6.36
C ASP A 109 -11.53 15.26 5.87
N GLU A 110 -10.54 15.46 6.73
CA GLU A 110 -9.27 16.10 6.37
C GLU A 110 -8.39 15.20 5.51
N VAL A 111 -8.34 13.88 5.79
CA VAL A 111 -7.65 12.91 4.91
C VAL A 111 -8.33 12.85 3.55
N THR A 112 -9.66 12.80 3.50
CA THR A 112 -10.44 12.79 2.27
C THR A 112 -10.25 14.09 1.49
N ALA A 113 -10.21 15.25 2.17
CA ALA A 113 -9.93 16.53 1.53
C ALA A 113 -8.54 16.55 0.89
N ALA A 114 -7.50 16.14 1.64
CA ALA A 114 -6.14 16.08 1.12
C ALA A 114 -5.99 15.06 -0.03
N TRP A 115 -6.71 13.94 0.03
CA TRP A 115 -6.77 12.99 -1.08
C TRP A 115 -7.38 13.62 -2.33
N ASN A 116 -8.47 14.38 -2.16
CA ASN A 116 -9.20 15.01 -3.26
C ASN A 116 -8.46 16.23 -3.86
N GLU A 117 -7.53 16.84 -3.11
CA GLU A 117 -6.55 17.80 -3.66
C GLU A 117 -5.55 17.13 -4.61
N GLY A 118 -5.32 15.83 -4.41
CA GLY A 118 -4.49 14.98 -5.25
C GLY A 118 -3.07 14.80 -4.70
N ALA A 119 -2.53 13.59 -4.91
CA ALA A 119 -1.17 13.22 -4.59
C ALA A 119 -0.71 12.15 -5.57
N TRP A 120 0.58 12.06 -5.85
CA TRP A 120 1.12 10.89 -6.55
C TRP A 120 1.40 9.73 -5.58
N LEU A 121 1.69 10.06 -4.32
CA LEU A 121 2.01 9.12 -3.27
C LEU A 121 1.32 9.51 -1.96
N THR A 122 0.61 8.55 -1.35
CA THR A 122 0.01 8.68 -0.02
C THR A 122 0.56 7.58 0.88
N THR A 123 1.16 7.96 2.01
CA THR A 123 1.68 7.02 3.01
C THR A 123 0.95 7.20 4.32
N TYR A 124 0.32 6.13 4.81
CA TYR A 124 -0.27 6.09 6.14
C TYR A 124 0.65 5.32 7.11
N ILE A 125 0.88 5.86 8.31
CA ILE A 125 1.64 5.20 9.39
C ILE A 125 0.85 5.26 10.70
N GLY A 126 0.52 4.10 11.26
CA GLY A 126 -0.22 4.06 12.52
C GLY A 126 -0.91 2.73 12.79
N HIS A 127 -1.90 2.76 13.68
CA HIS A 127 -2.76 1.61 13.94
C HIS A 127 -3.69 1.34 12.76
N GLY A 128 -4.12 0.09 12.64
CA GLY A 128 -5.00 -0.32 11.57
C GLY A 128 -5.88 -1.46 12.01
N SER A 129 -6.97 -1.62 11.29
CA SER A 129 -7.79 -2.82 11.32
C SER A 129 -8.09 -3.22 9.89
N LEU A 130 -8.90 -4.27 9.72
CA LEU A 130 -9.45 -4.64 8.42
C LEU A 130 -10.07 -3.46 7.67
N ALA A 131 -10.75 -2.53 8.36
CA ALA A 131 -11.65 -1.57 7.72
C ALA A 131 -11.27 -0.08 7.92
N LEU A 132 -10.17 0.23 8.61
CA LEU A 132 -9.82 1.62 8.92
C LEU A 132 -8.33 1.85 9.25
N TRP A 133 -7.91 3.10 9.08
CA TRP A 133 -6.69 3.71 9.59
C TRP A 133 -6.95 4.41 10.93
N GLY A 134 -6.07 4.16 11.90
CA GLY A 134 -5.93 4.88 13.17
C GLY A 134 -6.99 4.55 14.22
N LYS A 135 -6.61 4.58 15.50
CA LYS A 135 -7.58 4.36 16.60
C LYS A 135 -8.73 5.37 16.59
N ASP A 136 -8.46 6.58 16.12
CA ASP A 136 -9.41 7.70 16.05
C ASP A 136 -10.17 7.77 14.71
N ASN A 137 -10.20 6.68 13.94
CA ASN A 137 -10.96 6.58 12.69
C ASN A 137 -10.53 7.62 11.63
N LEU A 138 -9.23 7.71 11.39
CA LEU A 138 -8.60 8.70 10.49
C LEU A 138 -8.98 8.50 9.02
N PHE A 139 -9.32 7.29 8.62
CA PHE A 139 -9.83 6.96 7.28
C PHE A 139 -10.48 5.57 7.35
N ASN A 140 -11.60 5.34 6.67
CA ASN A 140 -12.37 4.10 6.79
C ASN A 140 -13.15 3.81 5.51
N LEU A 141 -13.88 2.69 5.49
CA LEU A 141 -14.69 2.28 4.33
C LEU A 141 -15.71 3.33 3.88
N ASP A 142 -16.33 4.08 4.79
CA ASP A 142 -17.30 5.12 4.43
C ASP A 142 -16.60 6.29 3.73
N ALA A 143 -15.43 6.70 4.24
CA ALA A 143 -14.61 7.77 3.64
C ALA A 143 -14.12 7.43 2.22
N VAL A 144 -13.98 6.14 1.87
CA VAL A 144 -13.63 5.71 0.51
C VAL A 144 -14.70 6.10 -0.52
N ALA A 145 -15.97 6.17 -0.11
CA ALA A 145 -17.07 6.57 -0.99
C ALA A 145 -17.04 8.08 -1.32
N ASP A 146 -16.38 8.87 -0.47
CA ASP A 146 -16.27 10.33 -0.61
C ASP A 146 -15.02 10.76 -1.40
N LEU A 147 -14.21 9.81 -1.88
CA LEU A 147 -13.08 10.09 -2.77
C LEU A 147 -13.58 10.56 -4.14
N GLN A 148 -12.96 11.63 -4.65
CA GLN A 148 -13.30 12.29 -5.92
C GLN A 148 -12.06 12.66 -6.75
N SER A 149 -10.84 12.30 -6.32
CA SER A 149 -9.64 12.56 -7.12
C SER A 149 -9.68 11.77 -8.43
N GLU A 150 -9.49 12.47 -9.55
CA GLU A 150 -9.29 11.85 -10.86
C GLU A 150 -7.81 11.47 -11.12
N GLN A 151 -6.93 11.77 -10.15
CA GLN A 151 -5.49 11.45 -10.21
C GLN A 151 -5.20 10.39 -9.13
N PRO A 152 -5.19 9.10 -9.51
CA PRO A 152 -5.10 8.02 -8.54
C PRO A 152 -3.67 7.94 -7.95
N PRO A 153 -3.51 8.02 -6.62
CA PRO A 153 -2.19 7.91 -5.99
C PRO A 153 -1.71 6.45 -5.94
N ILE A 154 -0.41 6.27 -5.73
CA ILE A 154 0.15 5.07 -5.10
C ILE A 154 -0.07 5.20 -3.60
N VAL A 155 -0.55 4.13 -2.93
CA VAL A 155 -0.78 4.15 -1.48
C VAL A 155 0.07 3.14 -0.74
N ILE A 156 0.80 3.58 0.27
CA ILE A 156 1.54 2.72 1.19
C ILE A 156 0.89 2.77 2.56
N GLN A 157 0.40 1.63 3.04
CA GLN A 157 -0.25 1.49 4.34
C GLN A 157 0.69 0.78 5.31
N LEU A 158 1.43 1.55 6.10
CA LEU A 158 2.34 1.07 7.15
C LEU A 158 1.54 0.82 8.43
N THR A 159 0.71 -0.22 8.37
CA THR A 159 -0.27 -0.56 9.38
C THR A 159 -0.68 -2.03 9.33
N CYS A 160 -1.53 -2.45 10.25
CA CYS A 160 -1.99 -3.83 10.39
C CYS A 160 -3.25 -4.13 9.57
N LEU A 161 -3.33 -5.33 8.99
CA LEU A 161 -4.55 -6.00 8.46
C LEU A 161 -5.32 -5.33 7.32
N THR A 162 -5.01 -4.09 6.93
CA THR A 162 -5.78 -3.39 5.89
C THR A 162 -5.69 -4.07 4.52
N GLY A 163 -4.71 -4.97 4.31
CA GLY A 163 -4.56 -5.79 3.12
C GLY A 163 -5.00 -7.24 3.27
N LEU A 164 -5.66 -7.64 4.37
CA LEU A 164 -6.09 -9.03 4.58
C LEU A 164 -7.31 -9.39 3.70
N PHE A 165 -7.06 -9.62 2.41
CA PHE A 165 -8.05 -9.96 1.39
C PHE A 165 -8.67 -11.36 1.53
N ALA A 166 -8.20 -12.16 2.48
CA ALA A 166 -8.71 -13.50 2.74
C ALA A 166 -9.76 -13.55 3.85
N GLN A 167 -10.13 -12.39 4.43
CA GLN A 167 -11.07 -12.32 5.54
C GLN A 167 -12.50 -12.64 5.07
N PRO A 168 -13.14 -13.71 5.57
CA PRO A 168 -14.50 -14.03 5.16
C PRO A 168 -15.52 -12.97 5.63
N GLY A 169 -16.34 -12.49 4.69
CA GLY A 169 -17.48 -11.63 4.96
C GLY A 169 -17.16 -10.17 5.28
N ILE A 170 -15.89 -9.76 5.18
CA ILE A 170 -15.45 -8.38 5.35
C ILE A 170 -14.38 -8.12 4.29
N GLU A 171 -14.64 -7.21 3.36
CA GLU A 171 -13.61 -6.67 2.47
C GLU A 171 -12.70 -5.73 3.26
N SER A 172 -11.41 -5.88 3.07
CA SER A 172 -10.41 -5.05 3.71
C SER A 172 -10.41 -3.64 3.11
N LEU A 173 -9.90 -2.67 3.86
CA LEU A 173 -9.80 -1.28 3.42
C LEU A 173 -9.05 -1.16 2.09
N ALA A 174 -7.97 -1.92 1.92
CA ALA A 174 -7.21 -1.93 0.69
C ALA A 174 -7.99 -2.51 -0.50
N GLU A 175 -8.85 -3.52 -0.29
CA GLU A 175 -9.75 -4.04 -1.34
C GLU A 175 -10.77 -2.98 -1.76
N VAL A 176 -11.48 -2.39 -0.80
CA VAL A 176 -12.52 -1.37 -1.05
C VAL A 176 -11.92 -0.11 -1.68
N MET A 177 -10.74 0.32 -1.22
CA MET A 177 -10.00 1.42 -1.84
C MET A 177 -9.71 1.10 -3.32
N LEU A 178 -9.15 -0.07 -3.62
CA LEU A 178 -8.76 -0.41 -4.98
C LEU A 178 -9.98 -0.51 -5.91
N GLN A 179 -11.10 -1.08 -5.44
CA GLN A 179 -12.35 -1.19 -6.20
C GLN A 179 -13.03 0.19 -6.44
N SER A 180 -12.85 1.16 -5.54
CA SER A 180 -13.45 2.50 -5.66
C SER A 180 -12.94 3.27 -6.88
N LYS A 181 -13.84 3.86 -7.68
CA LYS A 181 -13.51 4.61 -8.92
C LYS A 181 -12.41 5.66 -8.74
N HIS A 182 -12.42 6.37 -7.62
CA HIS A 182 -11.47 7.45 -7.29
C HIS A 182 -10.44 7.00 -6.24
N GLY A 183 -10.32 5.69 -6.05
CA GLY A 183 -9.30 5.06 -5.23
C GLY A 183 -7.92 5.06 -5.89
N PRO A 184 -6.93 4.43 -5.25
CA PRO A 184 -5.58 4.41 -5.76
C PRO A 184 -5.46 3.58 -7.04
N VAL A 185 -4.33 3.74 -7.74
CA VAL A 185 -3.95 2.86 -8.85
C VAL A 185 -3.47 1.51 -8.31
N LEU A 186 -2.82 1.53 -7.15
CA LEU A 186 -2.42 0.36 -6.38
C LEU A 186 -2.14 0.74 -4.93
N THR A 187 -2.14 -0.26 -4.06
CA THR A 187 -1.80 -0.08 -2.66
C THR A 187 -0.93 -1.20 -2.13
N VAL A 188 0.00 -0.85 -1.25
CA VAL A 188 0.82 -1.77 -0.46
C VAL A 188 0.27 -1.82 0.95
N ALA A 189 -0.11 -3.01 1.43
CA ALA A 189 -0.75 -3.19 2.72
C ALA A 189 -0.43 -4.55 3.34
N ALA A 190 -0.46 -4.64 4.67
CA ALA A 190 -0.18 -5.88 5.40
C ALA A 190 -1.42 -6.80 5.48
N THR A 191 -1.20 -8.09 5.29
CA THR A 191 -2.18 -9.17 5.55
C THR A 191 -2.16 -9.63 7.02
N SER A 192 -1.20 -9.17 7.83
CA SER A 192 -1.05 -9.54 9.25
C SER A 192 -1.02 -8.33 10.18
N LEU A 193 -1.04 -8.63 11.49
CA LEU A 193 -0.48 -7.72 12.49
C LEU A 193 1.03 -7.63 12.29
N THR A 194 1.60 -6.43 12.44
CA THR A 194 3.03 -6.17 12.24
C THR A 194 3.51 -5.09 13.22
N LEU A 195 4.83 -4.95 13.38
CA LEU A 195 5.43 -3.92 14.23
C LEU A 195 6.09 -2.83 13.39
N SER A 196 5.96 -1.57 13.80
CA SER A 196 6.46 -0.41 13.04
C SER A 196 7.97 -0.42 12.86
N ASP A 197 8.73 -0.92 13.84
CA ASP A 197 10.18 -1.05 13.74
C ASP A 197 10.62 -2.07 12.68
N HIS A 198 9.86 -3.14 12.47
CA HIS A 198 10.08 -4.07 11.37
C HIS A 198 9.62 -3.51 10.01
N GLN A 199 8.58 -2.67 9.99
CA GLN A 199 8.09 -2.03 8.75
C GLN A 199 9.06 -0.98 8.20
N GLU A 200 9.76 -0.23 9.06
CA GLU A 200 10.55 0.93 8.63
C GLU A 200 11.68 0.62 7.62
N PRO A 201 12.46 -0.48 7.75
CA PRO A 201 13.44 -0.86 6.74
C PRO A 201 12.82 -1.09 5.36
N PHE A 202 11.73 -1.85 5.30
CA PHE A 202 10.99 -2.11 4.06
C PHE A 202 10.43 -0.83 3.45
N ALA A 203 9.78 0.00 4.27
CA ALA A 203 9.20 1.27 3.85
C ALA A 203 10.27 2.24 3.33
N THR A 204 11.44 2.28 3.97
CA THR A 204 12.57 3.10 3.53
C THR A 204 13.01 2.69 2.13
N ALA A 205 13.26 1.39 1.92
CA ALA A 205 13.70 0.88 0.63
C ALA A 205 12.63 1.08 -0.46
N LEU A 206 11.36 0.82 -0.16
CA LEU A 206 10.26 1.02 -1.10
C LEU A 206 10.16 2.49 -1.54
N LEU A 207 10.15 3.43 -0.60
CA LEU A 207 10.06 4.86 -0.93
C LEU A 207 11.26 5.36 -1.74
N GLN A 208 12.46 4.84 -1.48
CA GLN A 208 13.65 5.14 -2.27
C GLN A 208 13.53 4.61 -3.69
N ASN A 209 13.10 3.35 -3.86
CA ASN A 209 12.89 2.75 -5.18
C ASN A 209 11.79 3.48 -5.97
N LEU A 210 10.72 3.91 -5.30
CA LEU A 210 9.66 4.71 -5.93
C LEU A 210 10.17 6.06 -6.43
N ASN A 211 11.16 6.65 -5.77
CA ASN A 211 11.75 7.92 -6.20
C ASN A 211 12.93 7.75 -7.17
N ASP A 212 13.50 6.54 -7.30
CA ASP A 212 14.62 6.25 -8.21
C ASP A 212 14.16 6.18 -9.67
N PRO A 213 14.61 7.09 -10.57
CA PRO A 213 14.17 7.12 -11.97
C PRO A 213 14.62 5.88 -12.78
N THR A 214 15.57 5.08 -12.27
CA THR A 214 16.00 3.84 -12.92
C THR A 214 15.06 2.67 -12.66
N VAL A 215 14.15 2.79 -11.68
CA VAL A 215 13.12 1.79 -11.38
C VAL A 215 11.83 2.21 -12.09
N GLU A 216 11.46 1.50 -13.15
CA GLU A 216 10.33 1.92 -14.00
C GLU A 216 8.98 1.39 -13.50
N ARG A 217 8.93 0.20 -12.90
CA ARG A 217 7.68 -0.48 -12.55
C ARG A 217 7.47 -0.61 -11.05
N MET A 218 6.21 -0.59 -10.63
CA MET A 218 5.83 -0.75 -9.22
C MET A 218 6.31 -2.09 -8.64
N GLY A 219 6.12 -3.17 -9.38
CA GLY A 219 6.51 -4.51 -8.96
C GLY A 219 8.01 -4.63 -8.71
N ASP A 220 8.84 -4.00 -9.55
CA ASP A 220 10.29 -3.97 -9.39
C ASP A 220 10.67 -3.21 -8.11
N ALA A 221 10.07 -2.03 -7.88
CA ALA A 221 10.31 -1.24 -6.66
C ALA A 221 9.95 -2.02 -5.39
N PHE A 222 8.80 -2.69 -5.41
CA PHE A 222 8.30 -3.51 -4.31
C PHE A 222 9.15 -4.74 -4.05
N GLN A 223 9.52 -5.48 -5.10
CA GLN A 223 10.35 -6.68 -5.00
C GLN A 223 11.74 -6.32 -4.47
N GLN A 224 12.39 -5.29 -5.01
CA GLN A 224 13.71 -4.84 -4.55
C GLN A 224 13.68 -4.42 -3.07
N ALA A 225 12.60 -3.77 -2.62
CA ALA A 225 12.44 -3.42 -1.22
C ALA A 225 12.36 -4.66 -0.32
N LYS A 226 11.67 -5.73 -0.75
CA LYS A 226 11.64 -7.01 -0.02
C LYS A 226 12.99 -7.72 0.00
N LEU A 227 13.68 -7.78 -1.13
CA LEU A 227 15.01 -8.39 -1.25
C LEU A 227 16.09 -7.67 -0.43
N SER A 228 15.83 -6.43 -0.01
CA SER A 228 16.72 -5.68 0.88
C SER A 228 16.65 -6.12 2.36
N LEU A 229 15.63 -6.90 2.73
CA LEU A 229 15.39 -7.30 4.11
C LEU A 229 16.27 -8.49 4.51
N ASP A 230 16.86 -8.41 5.71
CA ASP A 230 17.51 -9.56 6.33
C ASP A 230 16.46 -10.52 6.89
N ILE A 231 16.02 -11.46 6.06
CA ILE A 231 15.01 -12.45 6.44
C ILE A 231 15.51 -13.46 7.49
N SER A 232 16.79 -13.44 7.91
CA SER A 232 17.22 -14.20 9.09
C SER A 232 16.63 -13.64 10.39
N ASN A 233 16.17 -12.39 10.38
CA ASN A 233 15.35 -11.80 11.41
C ASN A 233 13.87 -12.14 11.17
N ASP A 234 13.24 -12.83 12.13
CA ASP A 234 11.83 -13.27 12.01
C ASP A 234 10.85 -12.11 11.78
N GLY A 235 11.11 -10.94 12.38
CA GLY A 235 10.31 -9.75 12.19
C GLY A 235 10.37 -9.20 10.78
N LEU A 236 11.56 -9.14 10.18
CA LEU A 236 11.73 -8.67 8.80
C LEU A 236 11.26 -9.71 7.78
N ARG A 237 11.42 -11.00 8.07
CA ARG A 237 10.82 -12.09 7.30
C ARG A 237 9.31 -11.96 7.25
N GLU A 238 8.67 -11.70 8.39
CA GLU A 238 7.22 -11.48 8.44
C GLU A 238 6.80 -10.31 7.55
N ILE A 239 7.54 -9.19 7.55
CA ILE A 239 7.26 -8.07 6.63
C ILE A 239 7.40 -8.46 5.16
N SER A 240 8.47 -9.18 4.80
CA SER A 240 8.66 -9.71 3.45
C SER A 240 7.48 -10.59 3.02
N ASP A 241 6.99 -11.43 3.93
CA ASP A 241 5.91 -12.36 3.67
C ASP A 241 4.54 -11.67 3.59
N THR A 242 4.23 -10.74 4.49
CA THR A 242 2.84 -10.31 4.73
C THR A 242 2.48 -8.95 4.17
N PHE A 243 3.44 -8.12 3.75
CA PHE A 243 3.11 -6.95 2.94
C PHE A 243 2.79 -7.40 1.52
N ALA A 244 1.59 -7.07 1.03
CA ALA A 244 1.12 -7.41 -0.31
C ALA A 244 1.04 -6.15 -1.18
N LEU A 245 1.26 -6.32 -2.49
CA LEU A 245 0.92 -5.33 -3.50
C LEU A 245 -0.47 -5.68 -4.05
N LEU A 246 -1.47 -4.84 -3.76
CA LEU A 246 -2.80 -4.94 -4.33
C LEU A 246 -2.90 -3.93 -5.49
N GLY A 247 -2.86 -4.44 -6.71
CA GLY A 247 -2.67 -3.66 -7.93
C GLY A 247 -1.93 -4.44 -9.01
N ASP A 248 -1.64 -3.75 -10.11
CA ASP A 248 -0.84 -4.30 -11.22
C ASP A 248 0.66 -4.15 -10.90
N PRO A 249 1.42 -5.25 -10.74
CA PRO A 249 2.86 -5.16 -10.49
C PRO A 249 3.64 -4.66 -11.71
N SER A 250 3.06 -4.70 -12.92
CA SER A 250 3.70 -4.22 -14.14
C SER A 250 3.50 -2.73 -14.42
N ALA A 251 2.61 -2.06 -13.66
CA ALA A 251 2.31 -0.64 -13.80
C ALA A 251 3.58 0.22 -13.67
N LEU A 252 3.72 1.18 -14.58
CA LEU A 252 4.80 2.17 -14.55
C LEU A 252 4.66 3.12 -13.36
N ILE A 253 5.77 3.59 -12.82
CA ILE A 253 5.76 4.63 -11.77
C ILE A 253 5.71 5.99 -12.46
N VAL A 254 4.53 6.63 -12.45
CA VAL A 254 4.36 8.01 -12.93
C VAL A 254 4.80 8.96 -11.82
N ARG A 255 6.01 9.51 -11.97
CA ARG A 255 6.63 10.44 -11.02
C ARG A 255 6.26 11.88 -11.35
N PRO A 256 6.19 12.79 -10.37
CA PRO A 256 6.12 14.21 -10.64
C PRO A 256 7.36 14.66 -11.43
N HIS A 257 7.16 15.52 -12.44
CA HIS A 257 8.28 16.16 -13.12
C HIS A 257 8.86 17.26 -12.25
N GLU A 258 10.19 17.34 -12.13
CA GLU A 258 10.83 18.56 -11.65
C GLU A 258 10.67 19.63 -12.73
N GLU A 259 10.28 20.86 -12.36
CA GLU A 259 10.27 21.97 -13.31
C GLU A 259 11.72 22.23 -13.79
N GLY A 260 12.09 21.74 -14.98
CA GLY A 260 13.40 22.03 -15.57
C GLY A 260 14.00 21.06 -16.59
N ASP A 261 13.43 19.87 -16.81
CA ASP A 261 13.90 18.90 -17.82
C ASP A 261 13.13 18.98 -19.16
#